data_AF-A0A7W5JYV1-F1
#
_entry.id   AF-A0A7W5JYV1-F1
#
_cell.length_a   1.000
_cell.length_b   1.000
_cell.length_c   1.000
_cell.angle_alpha   90.00
_cell.angle_beta   90.00
_cell.angle_gamma   90.00
#
_symmetry.space_group_name_H-M   'P 1'
#
loop_
_entity.id
_entity.type
_entity.pdbx_description
1 polymer ?
#
loop_
_entity_poly.entity_id
_entity_poly.type
_entity_poly.pdbx_seq_one_letter_code
_entity_poly.pdbx_strand_id
1 'polypeptide(L)'
;MRSTLIRAVLVAVLSITTTIGLMSSGVATASTPVTSTTELNVRAKPSTSAKIVGALHRGQTVKSTSESNGWTKITFKGKTAYVSSRYVTKGEDQPAGDDVGKGETRTTTTQVNLREGPGLTEDVITVLDEGTEVTQTGKTSKGWTEVTVDSENGWVSTQYLTDAKDGLPEVTGTRKATADLSVRATSDEDSKVIGLARKGSKVSITGTTKNSRAQIIYDGAVGWVLAKYLSNGDTDEPTAPPLPAVTGSRYATADLTIRTTSGSDFKDLGDIPEGTKLSITGVTENKRAQIIWDGAVRWVTAQYLSKTKPSSGGGSTAGSTKGLKPNGVKVLNAVRKNFPQIKTIGTVRPDALPDHPSGRALDLMIPNYKSKAGKQLGHNLSRWLQKNQKDLGINYIIWDQHIWNVQRSSQGWRSMASRGSDSANHKNHVHVTVLAKGYAPI
;
A
#
# COMPACT_ATOMS: atom_id res chain seq x y z
N MET A 1 -6.70 77.73 -69.18
CA MET A 1 -7.03 78.39 -67.90
C MET A 1 -8.16 77.63 -67.23
N ARG A 2 -8.01 77.35 -65.92
CA ARG A 2 -9.03 76.92 -64.92
C ARG A 2 -9.54 75.48 -65.04
N SER A 3 -9.78 74.70 -63.99
CA SER A 3 -9.37 74.68 -62.58
C SER A 3 -9.89 73.35 -61.99
N THR A 4 -9.10 72.78 -61.09
CA THR A 4 -9.33 71.74 -60.08
C THR A 4 -10.79 71.49 -59.63
N LEU A 5 -11.15 70.22 -59.34
CA LEU A 5 -11.59 69.78 -58.01
C LEU A 5 -11.71 68.24 -57.88
N ILE A 6 -11.18 67.77 -56.75
CA ILE A 6 -11.12 66.40 -56.23
C ILE A 6 -12.40 66.10 -55.44
N ARG A 7 -12.93 64.87 -55.51
CA ARG A 7 -13.62 64.21 -54.39
C ARG A 7 -13.29 62.73 -54.34
N ALA A 8 -12.80 62.31 -53.18
CA ALA A 8 -12.38 60.96 -52.83
C ALA A 8 -13.56 60.01 -52.61
N VAL A 9 -13.38 58.73 -52.95
CA VAL A 9 -14.16 57.61 -52.43
C VAL A 9 -13.18 56.56 -51.90
N LEU A 10 -13.33 56.26 -50.61
CA LEU A 10 -12.57 55.28 -49.85
C LEU A 10 -13.17 53.89 -50.13
N VAL A 11 -12.38 52.93 -50.60
CA VAL A 11 -12.76 51.50 -50.66
C VAL A 11 -11.75 50.72 -49.82
N ALA A 12 -12.23 50.16 -48.71
CA ALA A 12 -11.47 49.21 -47.90
C ALA A 12 -11.62 47.81 -48.51
N VAL A 13 -10.52 47.23 -48.97
CA VAL A 13 -10.43 45.82 -49.41
C VAL A 13 -9.86 45.01 -48.26
N LEU A 14 -10.67 44.10 -47.72
CA LEU A 14 -10.26 43.12 -46.71
C LEU A 14 -9.76 41.86 -47.43
N SER A 15 -8.45 41.65 -47.42
CA SER A 15 -7.79 40.47 -47.96
C SER A 15 -7.81 39.32 -46.95
N ILE A 16 -8.59 38.27 -47.25
CA ILE A 16 -8.58 36.99 -46.53
C ILE A 16 -7.57 36.08 -47.23
N THR A 17 -6.39 35.90 -46.64
CA THR A 17 -5.43 34.87 -47.02
C THR A 17 -5.87 33.53 -46.43
N THR A 18 -6.33 32.62 -47.28
CA THR A 18 -6.66 31.25 -46.87
C THR A 18 -5.38 30.42 -46.92
N THR A 19 -4.79 30.14 -45.76
CA THR A 19 -3.69 29.19 -45.61
C THR A 19 -4.25 27.77 -45.69
N ILE A 20 -3.92 27.04 -46.77
CA ILE A 20 -4.14 25.60 -46.86
C ILE A 20 -3.15 24.93 -45.90
N GLY A 21 -3.61 24.59 -44.70
CA GLY A 21 -2.88 23.74 -43.79
C GLY A 21 -2.82 22.32 -44.36
N LEU A 22 -1.63 21.88 -44.75
CA LEU A 22 -1.34 20.46 -44.94
C LEU A 22 -1.52 19.78 -43.58
N MET A 23 -2.69 19.17 -43.36
CA MET A 23 -2.93 18.27 -42.25
C MET A 23 -2.08 17.01 -42.51
N SER A 24 -0.88 16.96 -41.93
CA SER A 24 -0.11 15.72 -41.83
C SER A 24 -0.93 14.75 -40.96
N SER A 25 -1.67 13.86 -41.61
CA SER A 25 -2.26 12.71 -40.94
C SER A 25 -1.12 11.91 -40.35
N GLY A 26 -0.97 11.95 -39.02
CA GLY A 26 -0.01 11.13 -38.32
C GLY A 26 -0.29 9.66 -38.65
N VAL A 27 0.51 9.09 -39.55
CA VAL A 27 0.51 7.66 -39.83
C VAL A 27 0.83 6.99 -38.49
N ALA A 28 -0.19 6.40 -37.86
CA ALA A 28 0.01 5.54 -36.71
C ALA A 28 1.04 4.49 -37.14
N THR A 29 2.25 4.57 -36.60
CA THR A 29 3.32 3.66 -36.99
C THR A 29 2.85 2.27 -36.65
N ALA A 30 2.62 1.44 -37.68
CA ALA A 30 2.07 0.11 -37.52
C ALA A 30 2.95 -0.67 -36.54
N SER A 31 2.42 -1.01 -35.38
CA SER A 31 3.17 -1.77 -34.39
C SER A 31 3.21 -3.23 -34.82
N THR A 32 4.38 -3.74 -35.20
CA THR A 32 4.56 -5.14 -35.56
C THR A 32 4.95 -5.96 -34.33
N PRO A 33 4.35 -7.15 -34.10
CA PRO A 33 4.82 -8.05 -33.06
C PRO A 33 6.23 -8.55 -33.39
N VAL A 34 7.11 -8.51 -32.41
CA VAL A 34 8.45 -9.10 -32.49
C VAL A 34 8.67 -10.00 -31.29
N THR A 35 9.26 -11.16 -31.52
CA THR A 35 9.45 -12.20 -30.50
C THR A 35 10.93 -12.33 -30.20
N SER A 36 11.29 -12.31 -28.91
CA SER A 36 12.70 -12.43 -28.55
C SER A 36 13.23 -13.85 -28.78
N THR A 37 14.36 -13.97 -29.45
CA THR A 37 15.01 -15.27 -29.69
C THR A 37 15.94 -15.68 -28.55
N THR A 38 16.06 -14.92 -27.48
CA THR A 38 16.89 -15.27 -26.32
C THR A 38 16.41 -14.48 -25.10
N GLU A 39 17.02 -14.67 -23.93
CA GLU A 39 16.90 -13.65 -22.89
C GLU A 39 17.59 -12.36 -23.35
N LEU A 40 16.81 -11.27 -23.40
CA LEU A 40 17.19 -10.04 -24.08
C LEU A 40 16.99 -8.82 -23.20
N ASN A 41 18.09 -8.17 -22.84
CA ASN A 41 18.05 -6.91 -22.10
C ASN A 41 17.24 -5.83 -22.83
N VAL A 42 16.26 -5.26 -22.12
CA VAL A 42 15.47 -4.09 -22.54
C VAL A 42 16.12 -2.84 -21.98
N ARG A 43 16.43 -1.87 -22.84
CA ARG A 43 17.22 -0.68 -22.48
C ARG A 43 16.45 0.61 -22.68
N ALA A 44 16.79 1.62 -21.88
CA ALA A 44 16.17 2.95 -21.96
C ALA A 44 16.51 3.73 -23.25
N LYS A 45 17.65 3.42 -23.89
CA LYS A 45 18.16 4.05 -25.12
C LYS A 45 18.75 2.97 -26.04
N PRO A 46 18.84 3.19 -27.36
CA PRO A 46 19.43 2.25 -28.32
C PRO A 46 20.97 2.24 -28.21
N SER A 47 21.49 1.78 -27.07
CA SER A 47 22.92 1.67 -26.80
C SER A 47 23.21 0.56 -25.79
N THR A 48 24.33 -0.14 -25.94
CA THR A 48 24.79 -1.19 -25.02
C THR A 48 25.22 -0.64 -23.67
N SER A 49 25.56 0.66 -23.58
CA SER A 49 25.87 1.34 -22.31
C SER A 49 24.64 1.95 -21.63
N ALA A 50 23.47 1.90 -22.26
CA ALA A 50 22.26 2.46 -21.68
C ALA A 50 21.73 1.63 -20.51
N LYS A 51 21.12 2.32 -19.52
CA LYS A 51 20.46 1.68 -18.38
C LYS A 51 19.50 0.58 -18.84
N ILE A 52 19.66 -0.60 -18.26
CA ILE A 52 18.73 -1.72 -18.42
C ILE A 52 17.47 -1.40 -17.62
N VAL A 53 16.31 -1.49 -18.27
CA VAL A 53 14.99 -1.17 -17.71
C VAL A 53 14.08 -2.40 -17.64
N GLY A 54 14.59 -3.56 -18.06
CA GLY A 54 13.94 -4.86 -17.97
C GLY A 54 14.66 -5.89 -18.85
N ALA A 55 14.03 -7.04 -19.03
CA ALA A 55 14.44 -8.07 -19.98
C ALA A 55 13.19 -8.59 -20.71
N LEU A 56 13.41 -9.13 -21.91
CA LEU A 56 12.47 -10.02 -22.57
C LEU A 56 12.97 -11.45 -22.36
N HIS A 57 12.07 -12.36 -22.07
CA HIS A 57 12.38 -13.78 -22.07
C HIS A 57 12.39 -14.30 -23.52
N ARG A 58 13.13 -15.38 -23.79
CA ARG A 58 13.05 -16.07 -25.09
C ARG A 58 11.60 -16.50 -25.34
N GLY A 59 11.07 -16.25 -26.54
CA GLY A 59 9.67 -16.46 -26.88
C GLY A 59 8.72 -15.33 -26.46
N GLN A 60 9.19 -14.32 -25.71
CA GLN A 60 8.34 -13.19 -25.34
C GLN A 60 8.12 -12.26 -26.54
N THR A 61 6.85 -12.09 -26.92
CA THR A 61 6.43 -11.17 -27.97
C THR A 61 6.15 -9.78 -27.39
N VAL A 62 6.68 -8.74 -28.03
CA VAL A 62 6.40 -7.33 -27.73
C VAL A 62 6.05 -6.57 -28.99
N LYS A 63 5.39 -5.42 -28.84
CA LYS A 63 5.07 -4.53 -29.96
C LYS A 63 6.30 -3.68 -30.30
N SER A 64 6.84 -3.84 -31.52
CA SER A 64 7.85 -2.94 -32.06
C SER A 64 7.21 -1.83 -32.88
N THR A 65 7.74 -0.61 -32.80
CA THR A 65 7.26 0.54 -33.58
C THR A 65 8.24 0.97 -34.66
N SER A 66 9.53 0.68 -34.52
CA SER A 66 10.55 1.03 -35.51
C SER A 66 11.83 0.26 -35.25
N GLU A 67 12.64 0.08 -36.28
CA GLU A 67 13.97 -0.51 -36.19
C GLU A 67 14.99 0.45 -36.80
N SER A 68 16.11 0.69 -36.11
CA SER A 68 17.18 1.56 -36.61
C SER A 68 18.50 1.25 -35.93
N ASN A 69 19.59 1.22 -36.71
CA ASN A 69 20.97 1.08 -36.22
C ASN A 69 21.18 -0.14 -35.29
N GLY A 70 20.59 -1.29 -35.63
CA GLY A 70 20.71 -2.53 -34.84
C GLY A 70 19.86 -2.57 -33.56
N TRP A 71 18.97 -1.60 -33.37
CA TRP A 71 18.04 -1.53 -32.25
C TRP A 71 16.59 -1.53 -32.73
N THR A 72 15.79 -2.38 -32.09
CA THR A 72 14.35 -2.40 -32.25
C THR A 72 13.71 -1.59 -31.11
N LYS A 73 12.96 -0.54 -31.47
CA LYS A 73 12.17 0.26 -30.54
C LYS A 73 10.88 -0.49 -30.23
N ILE A 74 10.63 -0.74 -28.96
CA ILE A 74 9.50 -1.52 -28.46
C ILE A 74 8.68 -0.73 -27.44
N THR A 75 7.42 -1.12 -27.27
CA THR A 75 6.60 -0.72 -26.12
C THR A 75 6.75 -1.77 -25.03
N PHE A 76 7.40 -1.43 -23.93
CA PHE A 76 7.62 -2.30 -22.78
C PHE A 76 7.03 -1.67 -21.51
N LYS A 77 6.11 -2.37 -20.84
CA LYS A 77 5.37 -1.87 -19.65
C LYS A 77 4.76 -0.47 -19.87
N GLY A 78 4.20 -0.25 -21.07
CA GLY A 78 3.57 1.03 -21.45
C GLY A 78 4.55 2.17 -21.76
N LYS A 79 5.87 1.92 -21.79
CA LYS A 79 6.90 2.92 -22.10
C LYS A 79 7.72 2.53 -23.31
N THR A 80 8.29 3.52 -23.99
CA THR A 80 9.26 3.30 -25.07
C THR A 80 10.56 2.73 -24.50
N ALA A 81 11.03 1.64 -25.06
CA ALA A 81 12.31 1.02 -24.74
C ALA A 81 12.96 0.43 -26.01
N TYR A 82 14.17 -0.11 -25.87
CA TYR A 82 14.97 -0.61 -26.99
C TYR A 82 15.56 -1.97 -26.68
N VAL A 83 15.51 -2.88 -27.65
CA VAL A 83 16.17 -4.19 -27.61
C VAL A 83 17.05 -4.35 -28.83
N SER A 84 18.06 -5.23 -28.78
CA SER A 84 18.91 -5.46 -29.95
C SER A 84 18.12 -6.20 -31.03
N SER A 85 18.12 -5.66 -32.25
CA SER A 85 17.42 -6.25 -33.39
C SER A 85 17.89 -7.67 -33.71
N ARG A 86 19.15 -7.99 -33.39
CA ARG A 86 19.74 -9.32 -33.66
C ARG A 86 19.06 -10.46 -32.88
N TYR A 87 18.27 -10.12 -31.86
CA TYR A 87 17.68 -11.04 -30.91
C TYR A 87 16.16 -11.01 -30.91
N VAL A 88 15.56 -10.49 -31.99
CA VAL A 88 14.12 -10.50 -32.18
C VAL A 88 13.77 -10.95 -33.61
N THR A 89 12.72 -11.75 -33.76
CA THR A 89 12.17 -12.16 -35.07
C THR A 89 10.77 -11.56 -35.26
N LYS A 90 10.36 -11.35 -36.51
CA LYS A 90 9.02 -10.87 -36.88
C LYS A 90 8.13 -12.09 -37.16
N GLY A 91 7.02 -12.25 -36.43
CA GLY A 91 6.05 -13.35 -36.63
C GLY A 91 6.07 -14.45 -35.56
N GLU A 92 5.12 -15.39 -35.68
CA GLU A 92 4.88 -16.51 -34.74
C GLU A 92 5.83 -17.71 -34.94
N ASP A 93 6.64 -17.69 -36.00
CA ASP A 93 7.61 -18.76 -36.26
C ASP A 93 8.86 -18.55 -35.40
N GLN A 94 8.85 -19.17 -34.23
CA GLN A 94 10.07 -19.53 -33.52
C GLN A 94 10.18 -21.06 -33.51
N PRO A 95 11.30 -21.67 -33.96
CA PRO A 95 11.52 -23.09 -33.75
C PRO A 95 11.56 -23.37 -32.24
N ALA A 96 11.00 -24.52 -31.83
CA ALA A 96 11.19 -25.07 -30.50
C ALA A 96 12.70 -25.03 -30.20
N GLY A 97 13.10 -24.23 -29.22
CA GLY A 97 14.47 -24.28 -28.76
C GLY A 97 14.57 -25.50 -27.88
N ASP A 98 15.09 -26.60 -28.41
CA ASP A 98 15.62 -27.68 -27.59
C ASP A 98 16.91 -27.17 -26.90
N ASP A 99 17.15 -27.61 -25.66
CA ASP A 99 18.32 -27.30 -24.83
C ASP A 99 18.49 -25.84 -24.31
N VAL A 100 17.42 -25.02 -24.26
CA VAL A 100 17.48 -23.69 -23.61
C VAL A 100 17.48 -23.83 -22.09
N GLY A 101 18.60 -23.49 -21.45
CA GLY A 101 18.76 -23.54 -19.99
C GLY A 101 18.57 -24.93 -19.40
N LYS A 102 18.79 -26.00 -20.19
CA LYS A 102 18.58 -27.38 -19.77
C LYS A 102 19.40 -27.73 -18.53
N GLY A 103 18.70 -28.19 -17.49
CA GLY A 103 19.28 -28.50 -16.19
C GLY A 103 19.49 -27.28 -15.29
N GLU A 104 19.22 -26.07 -15.77
CA GLU A 104 19.26 -24.86 -14.93
C GLU A 104 18.06 -24.83 -13.99
N THR A 105 18.32 -24.49 -12.73
CA THR A 105 17.28 -24.27 -11.73
C THR A 105 16.77 -22.83 -11.83
N ARG A 106 15.45 -22.69 -11.90
CA ARG A 106 14.73 -21.42 -11.87
C ARG A 106 13.83 -21.38 -10.63
N THR A 107 13.39 -20.19 -10.29
CA THR A 107 12.47 -19.96 -9.17
C THR A 107 11.20 -19.27 -9.66
N THR A 108 10.04 -19.70 -9.17
CA THR A 108 8.75 -19.03 -9.42
C THR A 108 8.73 -17.66 -8.72
N THR A 109 8.30 -16.61 -9.42
CA THR A 109 8.22 -15.24 -8.87
C THR A 109 6.85 -14.89 -8.29
N THR A 110 5.89 -15.79 -8.43
CA THR A 110 4.53 -15.71 -7.89
C THR A 110 3.89 -17.10 -7.92
N GLN A 111 2.70 -17.24 -7.35
CA GLN A 111 1.92 -18.46 -7.50
C GLN A 111 1.52 -18.66 -8.97
N VAL A 112 1.87 -19.80 -9.56
CA VAL A 112 1.73 -20.06 -11.00
C VAL A 112 1.30 -21.49 -11.30
N ASN A 113 0.47 -21.68 -12.33
CA ASN A 113 0.02 -23.00 -12.75
C ASN A 113 1.13 -23.75 -13.51
N LEU A 114 1.34 -25.02 -13.14
CA LEU A 114 2.03 -26.02 -13.94
C LEU A 114 1.00 -26.70 -14.86
N ARG A 115 1.25 -26.72 -16.17
CA ARG A 115 0.28 -27.20 -17.18
C ARG A 115 0.80 -28.35 -18.03
N GLU A 116 -0.09 -29.11 -18.64
CA GLU A 116 0.28 -30.19 -19.56
C GLU A 116 0.93 -29.70 -20.87
N GLY A 117 0.69 -28.44 -21.26
CA GLY A 117 1.24 -27.86 -22.49
C GLY A 117 1.54 -26.35 -22.41
N PRO A 118 2.20 -25.78 -23.45
CA PRO A 118 2.60 -24.37 -23.51
C PRO A 118 1.44 -23.43 -23.89
N GLY A 119 0.43 -23.31 -23.03
CA GLY A 119 -0.74 -22.47 -23.31
C GLY A 119 -1.68 -22.26 -22.12
N LEU A 120 -2.50 -21.21 -22.19
CA LEU A 120 -3.52 -20.93 -21.16
C LEU A 120 -4.74 -21.85 -21.24
N THR A 121 -4.93 -22.52 -22.38
CA THR A 121 -6.01 -23.47 -22.66
C THR A 121 -5.68 -24.91 -22.25
N GLU A 122 -4.42 -25.17 -21.90
CA GLU A 122 -3.94 -26.49 -21.52
C GLU A 122 -4.36 -26.81 -20.08
N ASP A 123 -4.56 -28.09 -19.79
CA ASP A 123 -5.00 -28.54 -18.47
C ASP A 123 -3.95 -28.22 -17.40
N VAL A 124 -4.43 -27.90 -16.19
CA VAL A 124 -3.60 -27.55 -15.04
C VAL A 124 -3.31 -28.84 -14.27
N ILE A 125 -2.03 -29.20 -14.20
CA ILE A 125 -1.54 -30.32 -13.39
C ILE A 125 -1.63 -29.93 -11.91
N THR A 126 -1.00 -28.80 -11.55
CA THR A 126 -0.99 -28.28 -10.18
C THR A 126 -0.68 -26.78 -10.16
N VAL A 127 -0.70 -26.18 -8.97
CA VAL A 127 -0.32 -24.78 -8.70
C VAL A 127 0.98 -24.78 -7.89
N LEU A 128 2.01 -24.12 -8.42
CA LEU A 128 3.28 -23.90 -7.75
C LEU A 128 3.20 -22.59 -6.95
N ASP A 129 3.62 -22.63 -5.70
CA ASP A 129 3.71 -21.43 -4.86
C ASP A 129 4.85 -20.50 -5.31
N GLU A 130 4.86 -19.26 -4.82
CA GLU A 130 5.98 -18.34 -5.01
C GLU A 130 7.24 -18.86 -4.31
N GLY A 131 8.39 -18.80 -5.00
CA GLY A 131 9.66 -19.28 -4.46
C GLY A 131 9.95 -20.76 -4.70
N THR A 132 9.05 -21.50 -5.37
CA THR A 132 9.27 -22.89 -5.76
C THR A 132 10.42 -22.99 -6.77
N GLU A 133 11.38 -23.86 -6.49
CA GLU A 133 12.47 -24.19 -7.40
C GLU A 133 11.99 -25.22 -8.44
N VAL A 134 12.35 -24.99 -9.70
CA VAL A 134 12.01 -25.85 -10.83
C VAL A 134 13.22 -26.02 -11.73
N THR A 135 13.45 -27.19 -12.29
CA THR A 135 14.58 -27.44 -13.21
C THR A 135 14.10 -27.39 -14.65
N GLN A 136 14.73 -26.60 -15.52
CA GLN A 136 14.31 -26.55 -16.93
C GLN A 136 14.69 -27.83 -17.67
N THR A 137 13.78 -28.37 -18.49
CA THR A 137 14.08 -29.55 -19.33
C THR A 137 14.86 -29.19 -20.59
N GLY A 138 14.96 -27.90 -20.89
CA GLY A 138 15.52 -27.37 -22.14
C GLY A 138 14.46 -26.95 -23.15
N LYS A 139 13.20 -27.38 -23.01
CA LYS A 139 12.14 -27.06 -23.99
C LYS A 139 11.47 -25.72 -23.69
N THR A 140 11.32 -24.92 -24.74
CA THR A 140 10.59 -23.64 -24.69
C THR A 140 9.65 -23.50 -25.89
N SER A 141 8.45 -22.95 -25.65
CA SER A 141 7.44 -22.74 -26.69
C SER A 141 6.46 -21.64 -26.29
N LYS A 142 6.14 -20.70 -27.19
CA LYS A 142 5.10 -19.66 -27.00
C LYS A 142 5.21 -18.86 -25.67
N GLY A 143 6.41 -18.63 -25.15
CA GLY A 143 6.61 -17.94 -23.86
C GLY A 143 6.35 -18.81 -22.62
N TRP A 144 6.38 -20.14 -22.80
CA TRP A 144 6.34 -21.15 -21.76
C TRP A 144 7.65 -21.94 -21.77
N THR A 145 8.04 -22.40 -20.59
CA THR A 145 9.19 -23.26 -20.34
C THR A 145 8.69 -24.56 -19.74
N GLU A 146 9.11 -25.69 -20.31
CA GLU A 146 8.90 -27.00 -19.69
C GLU A 146 9.91 -27.17 -18.56
N VAL A 147 9.42 -27.50 -17.38
CA VAL A 147 10.20 -27.65 -16.16
C VAL A 147 9.86 -28.98 -15.48
N THR A 148 10.82 -29.49 -14.71
CA THR A 148 10.65 -30.63 -13.82
C THR A 148 10.53 -30.12 -12.39
N VAL A 149 9.48 -30.57 -11.69
CA VAL A 149 9.25 -30.33 -10.25
C VAL A 149 8.72 -31.61 -9.63
N ASP A 150 9.27 -32.03 -8.49
CA ASP A 150 8.89 -33.30 -7.82
C ASP A 150 8.85 -34.54 -8.74
N SER A 151 9.75 -34.58 -9.73
CA SER A 151 9.84 -35.63 -10.78
C SER A 151 8.70 -35.64 -11.82
N GLU A 152 7.84 -34.63 -11.83
CA GLU A 152 6.81 -34.42 -12.86
C GLU A 152 7.22 -33.28 -13.80
N ASN A 153 6.99 -33.46 -15.11
CA ASN A 153 7.25 -32.44 -16.11
C ASN A 153 5.96 -31.66 -16.40
N GLY A 154 6.08 -30.35 -16.55
CA GLY A 154 4.98 -29.52 -17.03
C GLY A 154 5.46 -28.15 -17.49
N TRP A 155 4.54 -27.37 -18.04
CA TRP A 155 4.81 -26.07 -18.65
C TRP A 155 4.41 -24.93 -17.72
N VAL A 156 5.33 -24.01 -17.49
CA VAL A 156 5.13 -22.77 -16.73
C VAL A 156 5.38 -21.58 -17.63
N SER A 157 4.62 -20.49 -17.46
CA SER A 157 4.89 -19.28 -18.23
C SER A 157 6.25 -18.71 -17.85
N THR A 158 7.15 -18.57 -18.81
CA THR A 158 8.56 -18.18 -18.61
C THR A 158 8.69 -16.84 -17.88
N GLN A 159 7.72 -15.94 -18.04
CA GLN A 159 7.69 -14.63 -17.38
C GLN A 159 7.64 -14.72 -15.84
N TYR A 160 7.21 -15.86 -15.31
CA TYR A 160 7.15 -16.11 -13.87
C TYR A 160 8.33 -16.94 -13.38
N LEU A 161 9.34 -17.20 -14.23
CA LEU A 161 10.56 -17.91 -13.88
C LEU A 161 11.76 -16.96 -13.90
N THR A 162 12.52 -16.89 -12.81
CA THR A 162 13.78 -16.16 -12.71
C THR A 162 14.95 -17.12 -12.48
N ASP A 163 16.16 -16.71 -12.85
CA ASP A 163 17.38 -17.41 -12.42
C ASP A 163 17.35 -17.56 -10.91
N ALA A 164 17.82 -18.72 -10.42
CA ALA A 164 18.06 -18.88 -9.00
C ALA A 164 19.00 -17.77 -8.51
N LYS A 165 18.42 -16.78 -7.83
CA LYS A 165 19.06 -15.74 -7.00
C LYS A 165 20.42 -15.19 -7.49
N ASP A 166 20.54 -14.78 -8.75
CA ASP A 166 21.74 -14.06 -9.17
C ASP A 166 21.75 -12.64 -8.56
N GLY A 167 22.77 -12.36 -7.73
CA GLY A 167 22.98 -11.09 -7.02
C GLY A 167 22.79 -11.11 -5.49
N LEU A 168 22.44 -12.26 -4.90
CA LEU A 168 22.40 -12.40 -3.43
C LEU A 168 23.69 -13.05 -2.91
N PRO A 169 24.24 -12.61 -1.76
CA PRO A 169 25.38 -13.25 -1.15
C PRO A 169 25.07 -14.68 -0.70
N GLU A 170 26.09 -15.55 -0.72
CA GLU A 170 26.03 -16.95 -0.27
C GLU A 170 25.49 -17.07 1.16
N VAL A 171 24.59 -18.04 1.39
CA VAL A 171 24.07 -18.34 2.72
C VAL A 171 25.05 -19.26 3.45
N THR A 172 25.65 -18.77 4.52
CA THR A 172 26.64 -19.50 5.33
C THR A 172 26.03 -20.20 6.55
N GLY A 173 24.74 -20.00 6.79
CA GLY A 173 24.02 -20.68 7.87
C GLY A 173 22.65 -20.08 8.14
N THR A 174 22.03 -20.53 9.23
CA THR A 174 20.72 -20.04 9.69
C THR A 174 20.81 -19.64 11.17
N ARG A 175 20.18 -18.53 11.55
CA ARG A 175 20.09 -18.08 12.95
C ARG A 175 18.65 -17.80 13.36
N LYS A 176 18.33 -17.91 14.65
CA LYS A 176 16.99 -17.62 15.19
C LYS A 176 16.91 -16.19 15.71
N ALA A 177 15.84 -15.48 15.36
CA ALA A 177 15.58 -14.15 15.87
C ALA A 177 15.10 -14.23 17.33
N THR A 178 15.81 -13.60 18.27
CA THR A 178 15.44 -13.60 19.70
C THR A 178 14.42 -12.52 20.07
N ALA A 179 14.13 -11.61 19.14
CA ALA A 179 13.12 -10.56 19.21
C ALA A 179 12.53 -10.29 17.81
N ASP A 180 11.50 -9.45 17.72
CA ASP A 180 11.00 -8.95 16.43
C ASP A 180 12.02 -7.99 15.81
N LEU A 181 12.59 -8.35 14.66
CA LEU A 181 13.65 -7.60 13.98
C LEU A 181 13.14 -6.96 12.69
N SER A 182 13.22 -5.63 12.62
CA SER A 182 13.05 -4.92 11.35
C SER A 182 14.19 -5.29 10.40
N VAL A 183 13.83 -5.83 9.24
CA VAL A 183 14.75 -6.17 8.16
C VAL A 183 14.92 -4.94 7.27
N ARG A 184 16.16 -4.49 7.09
CA ARG A 184 16.49 -3.28 6.34
C ARG A 184 17.17 -3.58 5.01
N ALA A 185 17.05 -2.69 4.03
CA ALA A 185 17.64 -2.85 2.70
C ALA A 185 19.18 -2.77 2.70
N THR A 186 19.77 -1.99 3.61
CA THR A 186 21.22 -1.81 3.79
C THR A 186 21.57 -1.86 5.28
N SER A 187 22.87 -1.92 5.61
CA SER A 187 23.37 -1.92 6.98
C SER A 187 23.22 -0.58 7.71
N ASP A 188 22.84 0.49 7.02
CA ASP A 188 22.89 1.84 7.59
C ASP A 188 21.73 2.08 8.58
N GLU A 189 21.94 2.94 9.56
CA GLU A 189 20.96 3.18 10.64
C GLU A 189 19.62 3.71 10.12
N ASP A 190 19.66 4.53 9.07
CA ASP A 190 18.51 5.14 8.41
C ASP A 190 17.96 4.33 7.23
N SER A 191 18.46 3.11 7.05
CA SER A 191 18.14 2.28 5.89
C SER A 191 16.67 1.82 5.87
N LYS A 192 16.09 1.77 4.65
CA LYS A 192 14.68 1.43 4.44
C LYS A 192 14.30 0.09 5.08
N VAL A 193 13.25 0.04 5.88
CA VAL A 193 12.69 -1.24 6.37
C VAL A 193 11.89 -1.92 5.27
N ILE A 194 12.31 -3.13 4.91
CA ILE A 194 11.71 -3.97 3.87
C ILE A 194 10.92 -5.15 4.47
N GLY A 195 11.25 -5.57 5.69
CA GLY A 195 10.74 -6.80 6.28
C GLY A 195 10.60 -6.76 7.79
N LEU A 196 9.98 -7.80 8.36
CA LEU A 196 9.95 -8.05 9.80
C LEU A 196 10.20 -9.54 10.04
N ALA A 197 11.38 -9.88 10.55
CA ALA A 197 11.65 -11.22 11.05
C ALA A 197 11.10 -11.32 12.48
N ARG A 198 10.05 -12.11 12.68
CA ARG A 198 9.39 -12.23 13.99
C ARG A 198 10.25 -12.99 15.00
N LYS A 199 10.06 -12.73 16.29
CA LYS A 199 10.69 -13.51 17.35
C LYS A 199 10.45 -15.02 17.13
N GLY A 200 11.50 -15.80 17.28
CA GLY A 200 11.50 -17.25 17.08
C GLY A 200 11.65 -17.70 15.63
N SER A 201 11.53 -16.80 14.64
CA SER A 201 11.76 -17.15 13.24
C SER A 201 13.23 -17.43 12.95
N LYS A 202 13.48 -18.35 12.03
CA LYS A 202 14.81 -18.63 11.49
C LYS A 202 15.08 -17.69 10.30
N VAL A 203 16.29 -17.14 10.22
CA VAL A 203 16.75 -16.30 9.10
C VAL A 203 18.06 -16.86 8.53
N SER A 204 18.15 -16.93 7.20
CA SER A 204 19.37 -17.31 6.49
C SER A 204 20.38 -16.18 6.57
N ILE A 205 21.60 -16.45 7.06
CA ILE A 205 22.68 -15.48 7.21
C ILE A 205 23.75 -15.68 6.15
N THR A 206 24.45 -14.61 5.78
CA THR A 206 25.55 -14.66 4.80
C THR A 206 26.94 -14.57 5.44
N GLY A 207 27.00 -14.48 6.77
CA GLY A 207 28.24 -14.27 7.53
C GLY A 207 28.73 -12.82 7.55
N THR A 208 28.20 -11.96 6.67
CA THR A 208 28.57 -10.54 6.63
C THR A 208 27.90 -9.76 7.77
N THR A 209 28.68 -8.96 8.50
CA THR A 209 28.20 -8.02 9.53
C THR A 209 28.76 -6.63 9.28
N LYS A 210 27.91 -5.60 9.32
CA LYS A 210 28.29 -4.19 9.15
C LYS A 210 27.35 -3.31 9.97
N ASN A 211 27.86 -2.26 10.62
CA ASN A 211 27.08 -1.35 11.48
C ASN A 211 26.22 -2.10 12.53
N SER A 212 26.80 -3.10 13.20
CA SER A 212 26.09 -3.97 14.17
C SER A 212 24.89 -4.75 13.60
N ARG A 213 24.78 -4.85 12.27
CA ARG A 213 23.74 -5.61 11.57
C ARG A 213 24.34 -6.78 10.81
N ALA A 214 23.69 -7.93 10.92
CA ALA A 214 23.98 -9.11 10.11
C ALA A 214 23.20 -9.01 8.80
N GLN A 215 23.88 -9.33 7.71
CA GLN A 215 23.26 -9.49 6.41
C GLN A 215 22.56 -10.85 6.36
N ILE A 216 21.30 -10.84 5.94
CA ILE A 216 20.43 -11.99 5.82
C ILE A 216 19.84 -12.07 4.42
N ILE A 217 19.38 -13.26 4.05
CA ILE A 217 18.49 -13.44 2.91
C ILE A 217 17.07 -13.52 3.45
N TYR A 218 16.24 -12.56 3.07
CA TYR A 218 14.87 -12.40 3.54
C TYR A 218 13.97 -12.14 2.35
N ASP A 219 12.95 -13.00 2.16
CA ASP A 219 11.94 -12.85 1.10
C ASP A 219 12.57 -12.70 -0.30
N GLY A 220 13.54 -13.56 -0.60
CA GLY A 220 14.23 -13.54 -1.89
C GLY A 220 15.17 -12.33 -2.12
N ALA A 221 15.48 -11.52 -1.10
CA ALA A 221 16.36 -10.35 -1.23
C ALA A 221 17.40 -10.23 -0.11
N VAL A 222 18.43 -9.38 -0.30
CA VAL A 222 19.37 -8.99 0.77
C VAL A 222 18.63 -8.12 1.78
N GLY A 223 18.69 -8.54 3.04
CA GLY A 223 18.21 -7.78 4.19
C GLY A 223 19.25 -7.63 5.27
N TRP A 224 19.05 -6.69 6.18
CA TRP A 224 19.95 -6.43 7.30
C TRP A 224 19.16 -6.32 8.61
N VAL A 225 19.52 -7.15 9.59
CA VAL A 225 18.90 -7.16 10.93
C VAL A 225 19.98 -6.95 11.98
N LEU A 226 19.62 -6.46 13.17
CA LEU A 226 20.58 -6.26 14.25
C LEU A 226 21.19 -7.61 14.67
N ALA A 227 22.49 -7.79 14.46
CA ALA A 227 23.19 -9.07 14.63
C ALA A 227 23.07 -9.60 16.07
N LYS A 228 23.03 -8.68 17.04
CA LYS A 228 22.89 -8.94 18.48
C LYS A 228 21.58 -9.62 18.90
N TYR A 229 20.61 -9.76 18.00
CA TYR A 229 19.36 -10.49 18.26
C TYR A 229 19.22 -11.77 17.42
N LEU A 230 20.33 -12.30 16.91
CA LEU A 230 20.38 -13.57 16.18
C LEU A 230 21.15 -14.62 17.00
N SER A 231 20.51 -15.73 17.36
CA SER A 231 21.15 -16.86 18.05
C SER A 231 21.55 -17.99 17.09
N ASN A 232 22.62 -18.74 17.43
CA ASN A 232 23.14 -19.87 16.64
C ASN A 232 22.42 -21.21 16.91
N GLY A 233 21.42 -21.24 17.79
CA GLY A 233 20.69 -22.47 18.16
C GLY A 233 19.49 -22.16 19.06
N ASP A 234 18.75 -23.21 19.44
CA ASP A 234 17.61 -23.12 20.37
C ASP A 234 18.03 -22.99 21.85
N THR A 235 19.32 -23.20 22.17
CA THR A 235 19.80 -23.37 23.56
C THR A 235 20.79 -22.33 24.07
N ASP A 236 21.26 -21.41 23.23
CA ASP A 236 22.04 -20.26 23.69
C ASP A 236 21.22 -18.99 23.40
N GLU A 237 20.47 -18.54 24.40
CA GLU A 237 19.77 -17.26 24.37
C GLU A 237 20.74 -16.17 24.84
N PRO A 238 21.45 -15.44 23.96
CA PRO A 238 22.05 -14.18 24.37
C PRO A 238 20.90 -13.24 24.72
N THR A 239 20.95 -12.69 25.93
CA THR A 239 19.96 -11.75 26.44
C THR A 239 19.83 -10.59 25.46
N ALA A 240 18.59 -10.33 25.03
CA ALA A 240 18.26 -9.17 24.23
C ALA A 240 18.97 -7.93 24.79
N PRO A 241 19.72 -7.18 23.97
CA PRO A 241 20.32 -5.92 24.39
C PRO A 241 19.31 -5.09 25.18
N PRO A 242 19.72 -4.51 26.31
CA PRO A 242 18.81 -3.80 27.17
C PRO A 242 18.09 -2.75 26.34
N LEU A 243 16.77 -2.73 26.46
CA LEU A 243 15.96 -1.68 25.87
C LEU A 243 16.53 -0.32 26.30
N PRO A 244 16.51 0.71 25.43
CA PRO A 244 16.91 2.04 25.84
C PRO A 244 16.20 2.43 27.15
N ALA A 245 16.95 3.07 28.04
CA ALA A 245 16.43 3.44 29.35
C ALA A 245 15.13 4.25 29.19
N VAL A 246 14.10 3.87 29.95
CA VAL A 246 12.86 4.65 30.03
C VAL A 246 13.16 5.90 30.85
N THR A 247 13.18 7.06 30.18
CA THR A 247 13.46 8.36 30.81
C THR A 247 12.20 9.03 31.35
N GLY A 248 11.03 8.46 31.05
CA GLY A 248 9.77 8.88 31.64
C GLY A 248 8.56 8.26 30.97
N SER A 249 7.40 8.86 31.23
CA SER A 249 6.14 8.47 30.59
C SER A 249 5.39 9.66 30.03
N ARG A 250 4.58 9.40 28.98
CA ARG A 250 3.66 10.36 28.37
C ARG A 250 2.34 9.68 28.07
N TYR A 251 1.27 10.45 28.01
CA TYR A 251 -0.02 9.96 27.56
C TYR A 251 -0.27 10.34 26.11
N ALA A 252 -0.82 9.41 25.33
CA ALA A 252 -1.32 9.67 23.99
C ALA A 252 -2.55 10.59 24.03
N THR A 253 -2.52 11.74 23.35
CA THR A 253 -3.63 12.72 23.25
C THR A 253 -4.52 12.55 22.03
N ALA A 254 -4.28 11.49 21.27
CA ALA A 254 -5.09 10.99 20.17
C ALA A 254 -4.73 9.51 19.99
N ASP A 255 -5.45 8.79 19.13
CA ASP A 255 -5.00 7.49 18.67
C ASP A 255 -3.67 7.65 17.90
N LEU A 256 -2.65 6.84 18.24
CA LEU A 256 -1.32 6.91 17.65
C LEU A 256 -0.94 5.61 16.97
N THR A 257 -0.66 5.68 15.67
CA THR A 257 -0.05 4.57 14.95
C THR A 257 1.31 4.19 15.55
N ILE A 258 1.47 2.92 15.86
CA ILE A 258 2.71 2.29 16.30
C ILE A 258 3.55 2.00 15.05
N ARG A 259 4.72 2.61 14.97
CA ARG A 259 5.58 2.51 13.79
C ARG A 259 6.85 1.73 14.09
N THR A 260 7.35 0.98 13.11
CA THR A 260 8.67 0.35 13.18
C THR A 260 9.82 1.37 13.14
N THR A 261 9.65 2.50 12.44
CA THR A 261 10.67 3.54 12.27
C THR A 261 10.11 4.96 12.47
N SER A 262 11.00 5.92 12.72
CA SER A 262 10.68 7.36 12.76
C SER A 262 10.41 7.93 11.35
N GLY A 263 11.08 7.38 10.34
CA GLY A 263 11.02 7.78 8.93
C GLY A 263 9.71 7.46 8.20
N SER A 264 9.62 7.86 6.94
CA SER A 264 8.41 7.74 6.09
C SER A 264 8.15 6.32 5.58
N ASP A 265 9.12 5.42 5.67
CA ASP A 265 9.12 4.05 5.18
C ASP A 265 8.68 2.99 6.22
N PHE A 266 8.11 3.44 7.33
CA PHE A 266 7.66 2.60 8.43
C PHE A 266 6.62 1.54 8.01
N LYS A 267 6.59 0.44 8.78
CA LYS A 267 5.42 -0.45 8.86
C LYS A 267 4.53 -0.02 10.01
N ASP A 268 3.23 0.00 9.74
CA ASP A 268 2.17 0.19 10.73
C ASP A 268 1.99 -1.13 11.51
N LEU A 269 2.07 -1.06 12.84
CA LEU A 269 1.94 -2.20 13.74
C LEU A 269 0.66 -2.16 14.58
N GLY A 270 -0.29 -1.31 14.19
CA GLY A 270 -1.54 -1.05 14.92
C GLY A 270 -1.50 0.28 15.67
N ASP A 271 -2.58 0.58 16.39
CA ASP A 271 -2.76 1.87 17.05
C ASP A 271 -2.68 1.75 18.58
N ILE A 272 -2.13 2.79 19.19
CA ILE A 272 -2.23 3.10 20.61
C ILE A 272 -3.45 3.99 20.81
N PRO A 273 -4.44 3.56 21.61
CA PRO A 273 -5.59 4.40 21.91
C PRO A 273 -5.23 5.69 22.65
N GLU A 274 -6.00 6.76 22.45
CA GLU A 274 -5.94 7.97 23.29
C GLU A 274 -6.02 7.61 24.80
N GLY A 275 -5.27 8.34 25.62
CA GLY A 275 -5.22 8.18 27.07
C GLY A 275 -4.29 7.05 27.52
N THR A 276 -3.71 6.28 26.60
CA THR A 276 -2.71 5.26 26.90
C THR A 276 -1.43 5.91 27.44
N LYS A 277 -0.93 5.40 28.56
CA LYS A 277 0.34 5.82 29.15
C LYS A 277 1.48 5.03 28.49
N LEU A 278 2.41 5.74 27.87
CA LEU A 278 3.52 5.20 27.10
C LEU A 278 4.84 5.46 27.82
N SER A 279 5.70 4.45 27.87
CA SER A 279 7.10 4.55 28.31
C SER A 279 7.93 5.17 27.19
N ILE A 280 8.53 6.33 27.45
CA ILE A 280 9.34 7.08 26.47
C ILE A 280 10.83 6.94 26.79
N THR A 281 11.67 6.92 25.75
CA THR A 281 13.13 6.89 25.91
C THR A 281 13.74 8.30 25.92
N GLY A 282 12.96 9.30 25.52
CA GLY A 282 13.40 10.70 25.39
C GLY A 282 13.93 11.05 24.00
N VAL A 283 14.16 10.04 23.15
CA VAL A 283 14.57 10.25 21.75
C VAL A 283 13.38 10.72 20.91
N THR A 284 13.58 11.78 20.14
CA THR A 284 12.61 12.29 19.16
C THR A 284 13.32 12.53 17.84
N GLU A 285 12.75 12.02 16.75
CA GLU A 285 13.32 12.08 15.41
C GLU A 285 12.18 12.11 14.39
N ASN A 286 12.29 12.88 13.30
CA ASN A 286 11.25 12.94 12.25
C ASN A 286 9.83 13.25 12.79
N LYS A 287 9.74 14.08 13.84
CA LYS A 287 8.50 14.40 14.58
C LYS A 287 7.85 13.17 15.24
N ARG A 288 8.60 12.08 15.41
CA ARG A 288 8.21 10.86 16.11
C ARG A 288 8.99 10.72 17.40
N ALA A 289 8.31 10.31 18.46
CA ALA A 289 8.93 9.98 19.73
C ALA A 289 9.16 8.47 19.80
N GLN A 290 10.33 8.08 20.29
CA GLN A 290 10.69 6.69 20.53
C GLN A 290 10.06 6.22 21.85
N ILE A 291 9.36 5.10 21.79
CA ILE A 291 8.70 4.45 22.92
C ILE A 291 9.18 3.02 23.09
N ILE A 292 9.05 2.50 24.31
CA ILE A 292 9.14 1.07 24.57
C ILE A 292 7.72 0.50 24.60
N TRP A 293 7.42 -0.39 23.66
CA TRP A 293 6.11 -1.02 23.52
C TRP A 293 6.29 -2.51 23.24
N ASP A 294 5.64 -3.35 24.05
CA ASP A 294 5.69 -4.82 23.96
C ASP A 294 7.13 -5.37 23.89
N GLY A 295 7.98 -4.91 24.81
CA GLY A 295 9.37 -5.36 24.89
C GLY A 295 10.26 -4.92 23.73
N ALA A 296 9.84 -3.94 22.92
CA ALA A 296 10.61 -3.47 21.77
C ALA A 296 10.52 -1.95 21.56
N VAL A 297 11.48 -1.40 20.82
CA VAL A 297 11.50 0.01 20.42
C VAL A 297 10.48 0.25 19.31
N ARG A 298 9.61 1.26 19.49
CA ARG A 298 8.60 1.71 18.51
C ARG A 298 8.58 3.23 18.42
N TRP A 299 7.86 3.74 17.44
CA TRP A 299 7.75 5.18 17.20
C TRP A 299 6.30 5.63 17.05
N VAL A 300 5.96 6.77 17.66
CA VAL A 300 4.62 7.39 17.62
C VAL A 300 4.74 8.88 17.34
N THR A 301 3.68 9.55 16.89
CA THR A 301 3.73 11.00 16.63
C THR A 301 4.01 11.79 17.92
N ALA A 302 5.13 12.51 17.98
CA ALA A 302 5.56 13.20 19.20
C ALA A 302 4.59 14.32 19.63
N GLN A 303 3.95 14.99 18.67
CA GLN A 303 3.03 16.11 18.94
C GLN A 303 1.77 15.71 19.75
N TYR A 304 1.46 14.42 19.82
CA TYR A 304 0.31 13.89 20.54
C TYR A 304 0.71 13.17 21.84
N LEU A 305 1.84 13.55 22.43
CA LEU A 305 2.30 13.06 23.72
C LEU A 305 2.26 14.17 24.77
N SER A 306 1.56 13.93 25.88
CA SER A 306 1.45 14.88 27.00
C SER A 306 1.95 14.29 28.32
N LYS A 307 2.45 15.13 29.23
CA LYS A 307 2.76 14.74 30.62
C LYS A 307 1.48 14.48 31.42
N THR A 308 0.41 15.20 31.10
CA THR A 308 -0.90 15.04 31.70
C THR A 308 -1.70 14.03 30.90
N LYS A 309 -2.43 13.14 31.57
CA LYS A 309 -3.38 12.28 30.89
C LYS A 309 -4.39 13.20 30.20
N PRO A 310 -4.59 13.09 28.89
CA PRO A 310 -5.70 13.76 28.25
C PRO A 310 -6.93 13.32 29.01
N SER A 311 -7.67 14.28 29.54
CA SER A 311 -9.00 14.00 30.07
C SER A 311 -9.78 13.48 28.88
N SER A 312 -9.87 12.15 28.74
CA SER A 312 -10.64 11.42 27.74
C SER A 312 -11.77 12.31 27.29
N GLY A 313 -11.61 12.96 26.13
CA GLY A 313 -12.30 14.19 25.76
C GLY A 313 -13.73 14.12 26.23
N GLY A 314 -13.97 14.78 27.36
CA GLY A 314 -15.03 14.45 28.30
C GLY A 314 -16.34 14.18 27.58
N GLY A 315 -16.63 12.90 27.37
CA GLY A 315 -18.01 12.50 27.48
C GLY A 315 -18.39 12.82 28.90
N SER A 316 -18.93 14.01 29.12
CA SER A 316 -19.61 14.25 30.39
C SER A 316 -20.62 13.13 30.54
N THR A 317 -20.88 12.71 31.77
CA THR A 317 -21.88 11.70 32.14
C THR A 317 -23.30 12.02 31.63
N ALA A 318 -23.46 13.16 30.94
CA ALA A 318 -24.62 13.49 30.16
C ALA A 318 -24.32 14.08 28.75
N GLY A 319 -23.09 14.42 28.33
CA GLY A 319 -22.81 15.23 27.11
C GLY A 319 -23.16 16.72 27.28
N SER A 320 -22.33 17.66 26.81
CA SER A 320 -22.60 19.10 26.95
C SER A 320 -23.35 19.65 25.73
N THR A 321 -24.29 20.58 25.92
CA THR A 321 -24.90 21.33 24.81
C THR A 321 -24.03 22.50 24.33
N LYS A 322 -22.99 22.88 25.10
CA LYS A 322 -22.16 24.05 24.81
C LYS A 322 -21.44 23.87 23.48
N GLY A 323 -21.69 24.78 22.54
CA GLY A 323 -21.09 24.79 21.20
C GLY A 323 -21.74 23.87 20.17
N LEU A 324 -22.68 23.00 20.57
CA LEU A 324 -23.40 22.15 19.63
C LEU A 324 -24.31 23.00 18.73
N LYS A 325 -24.43 22.60 17.47
CA LYS A 325 -25.44 23.14 16.56
C LYS A 325 -26.85 22.67 16.99
N PRO A 326 -27.92 23.39 16.60
CA PRO A 326 -29.29 23.07 17.04
C PRO A 326 -29.70 21.61 16.83
N ASN A 327 -29.35 21.01 15.69
CA ASN A 327 -29.62 19.59 15.43
C ASN A 327 -28.79 18.65 16.32
N GLY A 328 -27.55 19.02 16.66
CA GLY A 328 -26.74 18.28 17.62
C GLY A 328 -27.35 18.28 19.02
N VAL A 329 -27.94 19.40 19.45
CA VAL A 329 -28.71 19.49 20.70
C VAL A 329 -29.95 18.59 20.65
N LYS A 330 -30.66 18.55 19.52
CA LYS A 330 -31.81 17.62 19.33
C LYS A 330 -31.38 16.16 19.48
N VAL A 331 -30.30 15.76 18.80
CA VAL A 331 -29.75 14.39 18.91
C VAL A 331 -29.39 14.07 20.36
N LEU A 332 -28.65 14.96 21.05
CA LEU A 332 -28.26 14.76 22.43
C LEU A 332 -29.46 14.51 23.35
N ASN A 333 -30.47 15.38 23.28
CA ASN A 333 -31.66 15.28 24.11
C ASN A 333 -32.48 14.02 23.80
N ALA A 334 -32.61 13.67 22.52
CA ALA A 334 -33.37 12.51 22.11
C ALA A 334 -32.67 11.20 22.49
N VAL A 335 -31.34 11.13 22.41
CA VAL A 335 -30.56 9.96 22.86
C VAL A 335 -30.66 9.80 24.37
N ARG A 336 -30.49 10.87 25.16
CA ARG A 336 -30.66 10.81 26.63
C ARG A 336 -32.02 10.26 27.05
N LYS A 337 -33.09 10.67 26.34
CA LYS A 337 -34.46 10.25 26.64
C LYS A 337 -34.71 8.78 26.29
N ASN A 338 -34.24 8.33 25.11
CA ASN A 338 -34.62 7.02 24.56
C ASN A 338 -33.58 5.92 24.83
N PHE A 339 -32.34 6.29 25.13
CA PHE A 339 -31.22 5.38 25.40
C PHE A 339 -30.47 5.80 26.68
N PRO A 340 -31.12 5.74 27.85
CA PRO A 340 -30.51 6.14 29.12
C PRO A 340 -29.27 5.33 29.52
N GLN A 341 -29.01 4.21 28.85
CA GLN A 341 -27.77 3.43 28.98
C GLN A 341 -26.54 4.17 28.42
N ILE A 342 -26.73 5.12 27.50
CA ILE A 342 -25.65 5.93 26.91
C ILE A 342 -25.35 7.10 27.84
N LYS A 343 -24.44 6.85 28.78
CA LYS A 343 -24.05 7.83 29.81
C LYS A 343 -22.91 8.73 29.36
N THR A 344 -22.07 8.29 28.45
CA THR A 344 -20.87 9.02 28.04
C THR A 344 -21.05 9.48 26.59
N ILE A 345 -21.11 10.81 26.39
CA ILE A 345 -21.35 11.39 25.06
C ILE A 345 -20.31 12.46 24.74
N GLY A 346 -19.41 12.17 23.81
CA GLY A 346 -18.45 13.13 23.26
C GLY A 346 -19.16 14.17 22.40
N THR A 347 -18.87 15.45 22.59
CA THR A 347 -19.53 16.57 21.88
C THR A 347 -18.47 17.50 21.26
N VAL A 348 -18.58 18.82 21.47
CA VAL A 348 -17.66 19.80 20.88
C VAL A 348 -16.30 19.75 21.56
N ARG A 349 -15.25 19.60 20.77
CA ARG A 349 -13.86 19.56 21.21
C ARG A 349 -12.92 19.93 20.05
N PRO A 350 -11.69 20.38 20.31
CA PRO A 350 -10.63 20.39 19.31
C PRO A 350 -10.44 18.99 18.73
N ASP A 351 -10.41 18.88 17.41
CA ASP A 351 -10.31 17.63 16.67
C ASP A 351 -9.65 17.92 15.31
N ALA A 352 -8.99 16.92 14.72
CA ALA A 352 -8.37 17.04 13.41
C ALA A 352 -9.43 17.04 12.28
N LEU A 353 -10.61 16.45 12.54
CA LEU A 353 -11.73 16.46 11.61
C LEU A 353 -12.71 17.58 11.96
N PRO A 354 -13.37 18.21 10.97
CA PRO A 354 -14.13 19.44 11.20
C PRO A 354 -15.44 19.25 11.95
N ASP A 355 -15.93 18.02 12.14
CA ASP A 355 -17.31 17.80 12.61
C ASP A 355 -17.49 18.04 14.12
N HIS A 356 -16.56 17.59 14.96
CA HIS A 356 -16.58 17.91 16.39
C HIS A 356 -16.27 19.40 16.69
N PRO A 357 -15.23 20.02 16.10
CA PRO A 357 -14.92 21.44 16.33
C PRO A 357 -16.04 22.37 15.84
N SER A 358 -16.75 21.99 14.77
CA SER A 358 -17.89 22.76 14.26
C SER A 358 -19.17 22.57 15.09
N GLY A 359 -19.16 21.70 16.09
CA GLY A 359 -20.32 21.38 16.92
C GLY A 359 -21.40 20.58 16.21
N ARG A 360 -21.05 19.87 15.14
CA ARG A 360 -21.98 19.05 14.34
C ARG A 360 -21.93 17.57 14.69
N ALA A 361 -20.96 17.11 15.47
CA ALA A 361 -20.79 15.70 15.79
C ALA A 361 -21.04 15.34 17.26
N LEU A 362 -21.48 14.10 17.46
CA LEU A 362 -21.60 13.43 18.75
C LEU A 362 -21.04 12.01 18.67
N ASP A 363 -20.25 11.63 19.67
CA ASP A 363 -19.77 10.26 19.88
C ASP A 363 -20.54 9.63 21.04
N LEU A 364 -21.46 8.72 20.72
CA LEU A 364 -22.35 8.06 21.67
C LEU A 364 -21.69 6.77 22.15
N MET A 365 -21.01 6.82 23.30
CA MET A 365 -20.19 5.70 23.77
C MET A 365 -21.06 4.52 24.20
N ILE A 366 -20.75 3.33 23.68
CA ILE A 366 -21.50 2.11 24.00
C ILE A 366 -20.90 1.45 25.25
N PRO A 367 -21.66 1.31 26.36
CA PRO A 367 -21.17 0.58 27.52
C PRO A 367 -20.94 -0.89 27.18
N ASN A 368 -19.83 -1.45 27.65
CA ASN A 368 -19.47 -2.86 27.43
C ASN A 368 -19.56 -3.28 25.94
N TYR A 369 -19.12 -2.42 25.01
CA TYR A 369 -19.31 -2.57 23.56
C TYR A 369 -18.82 -3.91 22.97
N LYS A 370 -17.86 -4.60 23.60
CA LYS A 370 -17.40 -5.92 23.16
C LYS A 370 -18.39 -7.05 23.47
N SER A 371 -19.24 -6.86 24.48
CA SER A 371 -20.27 -7.84 24.86
C SER A 371 -21.39 -7.92 23.81
N LYS A 372 -22.09 -9.06 23.76
CA LYS A 372 -23.27 -9.23 22.90
C LYS A 372 -24.34 -8.15 23.17
N ALA A 373 -24.57 -7.82 24.44
CA ALA A 373 -25.52 -6.78 24.84
C ALA A 373 -25.07 -5.38 24.38
N GLY A 374 -23.79 -5.05 24.52
CA GLY A 374 -23.22 -3.78 24.04
C GLY A 374 -23.34 -3.64 22.52
N LYS A 375 -22.93 -4.66 21.75
CA LYS A 375 -23.09 -4.66 20.29
C LYS A 375 -24.55 -4.48 19.89
N GLN A 376 -25.47 -5.20 20.53
CA GLN A 376 -26.91 -5.08 20.27
C GLN A 376 -27.42 -3.67 20.59
N LEU A 377 -26.97 -3.05 21.69
CA LEU A 377 -27.31 -1.68 22.04
C LEU A 377 -26.83 -0.69 20.96
N GLY A 378 -25.60 -0.82 20.47
CA GLY A 378 -25.07 0.02 19.39
C GLY A 378 -25.83 -0.17 18.06
N HIS A 379 -26.21 -1.40 17.72
CA HIS A 379 -27.08 -1.67 16.57
C HIS A 379 -28.47 -1.03 16.74
N ASN A 380 -29.10 -1.18 17.91
CA ASN A 380 -30.42 -0.59 18.17
C ASN A 380 -30.37 0.95 18.11
N LEU A 381 -29.34 1.55 18.72
CA LEU A 381 -29.12 3.00 18.72
C LEU A 381 -28.90 3.55 17.30
N SER A 382 -27.98 2.97 16.54
CA SER A 382 -27.66 3.41 15.18
C SER A 382 -28.85 3.28 14.22
N ARG A 383 -29.63 2.20 14.33
CA ARG A 383 -30.86 1.99 13.55
C ARG A 383 -31.98 2.96 13.94
N TRP A 384 -32.13 3.24 15.24
CA TRP A 384 -33.10 4.23 15.70
C TRP A 384 -32.72 5.64 15.22
N LEU A 385 -31.45 6.03 15.29
CA LEU A 385 -30.97 7.30 14.76
C LEU A 385 -31.20 7.41 13.25
N GLN A 386 -30.94 6.35 12.49
CA GLN A 386 -31.21 6.28 11.05
C GLN A 386 -32.71 6.48 10.76
N LYS A 387 -33.60 5.81 11.51
CA LYS A 387 -35.05 5.93 11.34
C LYS A 387 -35.56 7.36 11.63
N ASN A 388 -34.98 8.01 12.63
CA ASN A 388 -35.38 9.36 13.08
C ASN A 388 -34.52 10.48 12.45
N GLN A 389 -33.72 10.16 11.44
CA GLN A 389 -32.70 11.06 10.89
C GLN A 389 -33.27 12.42 10.47
N LYS A 390 -34.49 12.46 9.90
CA LYS A 390 -35.07 13.65 9.29
C LYS A 390 -35.42 14.67 10.37
N ASP A 391 -36.06 14.21 11.43
CA ASP A 391 -36.51 15.03 12.55
C ASP A 391 -35.33 15.50 13.40
N LEU A 392 -34.29 14.67 13.50
CA LEU A 392 -33.05 14.96 14.21
C LEU A 392 -32.05 15.77 13.37
N GLY A 393 -32.27 15.92 12.05
CA GLY A 393 -31.37 16.61 11.13
C GLY A 393 -30.01 15.93 10.98
N ILE A 394 -29.97 14.60 10.99
CA ILE A 394 -28.75 13.79 10.87
C ILE A 394 -28.30 13.72 9.41
N ASN A 395 -27.01 13.96 9.17
CA ASN A 395 -26.38 13.84 7.85
C ASN A 395 -25.81 12.43 7.62
N TYR A 396 -25.02 11.94 8.60
CA TYR A 396 -24.44 10.60 8.54
C TYR A 396 -24.26 9.98 9.92
N ILE A 397 -24.20 8.66 9.95
CA ILE A 397 -24.00 7.83 11.13
C ILE A 397 -22.91 6.81 10.82
N ILE A 398 -22.02 6.58 11.77
CA ILE A 398 -20.99 5.53 11.68
C ILE A 398 -21.12 4.62 12.90
N TRP A 399 -21.19 3.31 12.66
CA TRP A 399 -21.23 2.28 13.71
C TRP A 399 -20.63 0.99 13.18
N ASP A 400 -19.82 0.34 14.02
CA ASP A 400 -19.24 -0.99 13.80
C ASP A 400 -18.63 -1.15 12.41
N GLN A 401 -17.77 -0.20 12.03
CA GLN A 401 -17.07 -0.13 10.76
C GLN A 401 -17.97 0.01 9.52
N HIS A 402 -19.20 0.50 9.71
CA HIS A 402 -20.12 0.81 8.63
C HIS A 402 -20.58 2.27 8.70
N ILE A 403 -20.88 2.85 7.54
CA ILE A 403 -21.41 4.20 7.40
C ILE A 403 -22.76 4.18 6.69
N TRP A 404 -23.70 4.98 7.19
CA TRP A 404 -24.93 5.36 6.52
C TRP A 404 -25.00 6.89 6.39
N ASN A 405 -25.50 7.41 5.27
CA ASN A 405 -25.74 8.84 5.10
C ASN A 405 -26.94 9.13 4.21
N VAL A 406 -27.46 10.35 4.31
CA VAL A 406 -28.68 10.78 3.61
C VAL A 406 -28.53 10.76 2.09
N GLN A 407 -27.37 11.18 1.56
CA GLN A 407 -27.09 11.29 0.12
C GLN A 407 -27.09 9.93 -0.58
N ARG A 408 -26.70 8.87 0.13
CA ARG A 408 -26.62 7.49 -0.38
C ARG A 408 -27.57 6.57 0.38
N SER A 409 -28.69 7.11 0.87
CA SER A 409 -29.62 6.37 1.73
C SER A 409 -30.22 5.14 1.05
N SER A 410 -30.43 5.17 -0.26
CA SER A 410 -30.89 4.04 -1.08
C SER A 410 -29.92 2.85 -1.10
N GLN A 411 -28.63 3.08 -0.82
CA GLN A 411 -27.61 2.04 -0.76
C GLN A 411 -27.48 1.41 0.64
N GLY A 412 -28.27 1.88 1.61
CA GLY A 412 -28.21 1.37 2.97
C GLY A 412 -26.86 1.61 3.66
N TRP A 413 -26.52 0.71 4.59
CA TRP A 413 -25.25 0.72 5.32
C TRP A 413 -24.13 0.18 4.43
N ARG A 414 -22.98 0.88 4.43
CA ARG A 414 -21.84 0.53 3.59
C ARG A 414 -20.62 0.29 4.46
N SER A 415 -19.87 -0.77 4.17
CA SER A 415 -18.64 -1.09 4.88
C SER A 415 -17.58 -0.01 4.66
N MET A 416 -16.78 0.24 5.69
CA MET A 416 -15.61 1.10 5.63
C MET A 416 -14.34 0.25 5.66
N ALA A 417 -13.29 0.73 5.02
CA ALA A 417 -11.95 0.17 5.21
C ALA A 417 -11.58 0.21 6.70
N SER A 418 -10.87 -0.82 7.17
CA SER A 418 -10.36 -0.83 8.54
C SER A 418 -9.35 0.30 8.72
N ARG A 419 -9.47 1.03 9.82
CA ARG A 419 -8.61 2.14 10.23
C ARG A 419 -7.75 1.81 11.45
N GLY A 420 -7.47 0.51 11.68
CA GLY A 420 -6.48 0.06 12.66
C GLY A 420 -6.98 -0.16 14.09
N SER A 421 -8.01 0.55 14.57
CA SER A 421 -8.50 0.44 15.95
C SER A 421 -10.03 0.31 16.09
N ASP A 422 -10.52 -0.20 17.23
CA ASP A 422 -11.96 -0.23 17.54
C ASP A 422 -12.57 1.18 17.58
N SER A 423 -11.81 2.19 18.04
CA SER A 423 -12.26 3.58 18.09
C SER A 423 -12.34 4.20 16.68
N ALA A 424 -11.27 4.05 15.89
CA ALA A 424 -11.21 4.56 14.52
C ALA A 424 -12.21 3.84 13.58
N ASN A 425 -12.50 2.58 13.88
CA ASN A 425 -13.54 1.79 13.21
C ASN A 425 -14.93 1.98 13.83
N HIS A 426 -15.09 2.83 14.85
CA HIS A 426 -16.39 3.15 15.44
C HIS A 426 -17.12 1.92 16.01
N LYS A 427 -16.37 0.99 16.59
CA LYS A 427 -16.87 -0.24 17.23
C LYS A 427 -17.21 -0.03 18.71
N ASN A 428 -16.65 1.00 19.33
CA ASN A 428 -16.88 1.35 20.75
C ASN A 428 -17.88 2.50 20.95
N HIS A 429 -18.26 3.22 19.90
CA HIS A 429 -19.23 4.31 19.94
C HIS A 429 -19.99 4.44 18.62
N VAL A 430 -21.23 4.95 18.68
CA VAL A 430 -21.95 5.39 17.48
C VAL A 430 -21.62 6.86 17.26
N HIS A 431 -21.00 7.18 16.12
CA HIS A 431 -20.75 8.57 15.73
C HIS A 431 -21.91 9.09 14.89
N VAL A 432 -22.36 10.30 15.18
CA VAL A 432 -23.44 10.98 14.47
C VAL A 432 -22.96 12.37 14.09
N THR A 433 -23.09 12.72 12.81
CA THR A 433 -22.92 14.10 12.34
C THR A 433 -24.24 14.65 11.80
N VAL A 434 -24.57 15.88 12.18
CA VAL A 434 -25.79 16.59 11.77
C VAL A 434 -25.53 17.57 10.61
N LEU A 435 -26.59 17.89 9.87
CA LEU A 435 -26.56 18.92 8.84
C LEU A 435 -26.28 20.30 9.44
N ALA A 436 -25.50 21.12 8.73
CA ALA A 436 -25.06 22.45 9.21
C ALA A 436 -26.19 23.50 9.25
N LYS A 437 -27.20 23.34 8.40
CA LYS A 437 -28.48 24.07 8.41
C LYS A 437 -29.59 23.01 8.33
N GLY A 438 -30.77 23.29 8.87
CA GLY A 438 -31.91 22.36 8.83
C GLY A 438 -32.19 21.83 7.42
N TYR A 439 -32.86 20.68 7.33
CA TYR A 439 -33.25 20.05 6.06
C TYR A 439 -33.90 21.09 5.14
N ALA A 440 -33.19 21.53 4.09
CA ALA A 440 -33.84 22.02 2.91
C ALA A 440 -34.33 20.77 2.16
N PRO A 441 -35.63 20.64 1.84
CA PRO A 441 -36.09 19.56 0.98
C PRO A 441 -35.34 19.66 -0.35
N ILE A 442 -34.82 18.53 -0.82
CA ILE A 442 -34.42 18.37 -2.22
C ILE A 442 -35.70 18.20 -3.03
#